data_AF-A0A7C5DGE5-F1
#
_entry.id   AF-A0A7C5DGE5-F1
#
_cell.length_a   1.000
_cell.length_b   1.000
_cell.length_c   1.000
_cell.angle_alpha   90.00
_cell.angle_beta   90.00
_cell.angle_gamma   90.00
#
_symmetry.space_group_name_H-M   'P 1'
#
loop_
_entity.id
_entity.type
_entity.pdbx_description
1 polymer ?
#
loop_
_entity_poly.entity_id
_entity_poly.type
_entity_poly.pdbx_seq_one_letter_code
_entity_poly.pdbx_strand_id
1 'polypeptide(L)' 'MAMYDNHVYNLMMQLTQEHKSLWRIKNMYKKDALDCEDCKAFWEKMEKDKEEHINELKELIKKHICE' A
#
# COMPACT_ATOMS: atom_id res chain seq x y z
N MET A 1 14.38 -14.34 15.84
CA MET A 1 13.30 -13.55 16.49
C MET A 1 11.97 -14.28 16.32
N ALA A 2 10.99 -14.13 17.22
CA ALA A 2 9.71 -14.82 17.05
C ALA A 2 8.85 -14.12 15.99
N MET A 3 8.34 -14.87 15.01
CA MET A 3 7.37 -14.44 13.97
C MET A 3 6.10 -13.75 14.54
N TYR A 4 5.90 -13.83 15.85
CA TYR A 4 4.78 -13.25 16.62
C TYR A 4 5.15 -11.96 17.35
N ASP A 5 6.19 -11.25 16.94
CA ASP A 5 6.39 -9.90 17.45
C ASP A 5 5.27 -8.99 16.90
N ASN A 6 4.69 -8.17 17.80
CA ASN A 6 3.63 -7.21 17.46
C ASN A 6 4.05 -6.35 16.25
N HIS A 7 5.35 -6.08 16.12
CA HIS A 7 5.92 -5.35 14.99
C HIS A 7 5.73 -6.02 13.62
N VAL A 8 6.09 -7.30 13.45
CA VAL A 8 5.95 -8.00 12.16
C VAL A 8 4.48 -8.14 11.77
N TYR A 9 3.63 -8.45 12.74
CA TYR A 9 2.18 -8.46 12.55
C TYR A 9 1.66 -7.10 12.07
N ASN A 10 2.09 -6.00 12.69
CA ASN A 10 1.69 -4.65 12.28
C ASN A 10 2.14 -4.32 10.85
N LEU A 11 3.35 -4.74 10.45
CA LEU A 11 3.83 -4.56 9.07
C LEU A 11 2.97 -5.34 8.06
N MET A 12 2.63 -6.61 8.35
CA MET A 12 1.77 -7.42 7.48
C MET A 12 0.34 -6.86 7.39
N MET A 13 -0.19 -6.37 8.52
CA MET A 13 -1.49 -5.71 8.56
C MET A 13 -1.48 -4.44 7.71
N GLN A 14 -0.44 -3.61 7.83
CA GLN A 14 -0.30 -2.42 7.00
C GLN A 14 -0.19 -2.77 5.51
N LEU A 15 0.63 -3.77 5.15
CA LEU A 15 0.77 -4.25 3.77
C LEU A 15 -0.58 -4.65 3.17
N THR A 16 -1.43 -5.31 3.96
CA THR A 16 -2.78 -5.69 3.55
C THR A 16 -3.65 -4.47 3.28
N GLN A 17 -3.58 -3.43 4.12
CA GLN A 17 -4.35 -2.20 3.93
C GLN A 17 -3.89 -1.42 2.70
N GLU A 18 -2.58 -1.35 2.46
CA GLU A 18 -2.02 -0.70 1.28
C GLU A 18 -2.48 -1.39 -0.01
N HIS A 19 -2.42 -2.73 -0.06
CA HIS A 19 -2.93 -3.49 -1.20
C HIS A 19 -4.43 -3.25 -1.46
N LYS A 20 -5.27 -3.25 -0.40
CA LYS A 20 -6.71 -2.96 -0.52
C LYS A 20 -6.94 -1.54 -1.03
N SER A 21 -6.20 -0.57 -0.52
CA SER A 21 -6.35 0.82 -0.95
C SER A 21 -5.89 1.02 -2.39
N LEU A 22 -4.75 0.45 -2.78
CA LEU A 22 -4.25 0.50 -4.15
C LEU A 22 -5.25 -0.10 -5.14
N TRP A 23 -5.86 -1.25 -4.78
CA TRP A 23 -6.89 -1.86 -5.60
C TRP A 23 -8.09 -0.93 -5.81
N ARG A 24 -8.58 -0.27 -4.76
CA ARG A 24 -9.70 0.69 -4.87
C ARG A 24 -9.34 1.89 -5.73
N ILE A 25 -8.13 2.44 -5.58
CA ILE A 25 -7.64 3.54 -6.42
C ILE A 25 -7.63 3.13 -7.90
N LYS A 26 -7.03 1.98 -8.22
CA LYS A 26 -6.91 1.46 -9.59
C LYS A 26 -8.25 1.14 -10.25
N ASN A 27 -9.18 0.55 -9.49
CA ASN A 27 -10.39 -0.04 -10.06
C ASN A 27 -11.64 0.82 -9.93
N MET A 28 -11.65 1.77 -8.98
CA MET A 28 -12.82 2.59 -8.64
C MET A 28 -12.47 4.08 -8.70
N TYR A 29 -11.61 4.58 -7.81
CA TYR A 29 -11.51 6.03 -7.56
C TYR A 29 -11.02 6.83 -8.78
N LYS A 30 -10.08 6.30 -9.56
CA LYS A 30 -9.65 6.96 -10.81
C LYS A 30 -10.78 7.06 -11.85
N LYS A 31 -11.71 6.09 -11.86
CA LYS A 31 -12.89 6.12 -12.75
C LYS A 31 -13.95 7.09 -12.25
N ASP A 32 -14.09 7.23 -10.93
CA ASP A 32 -15.06 8.14 -10.32
C ASP A 32 -14.60 9.60 -10.43
N ALA A 33 -13.29 9.85 -10.61
CA ALA A 33 -12.69 11.17 -10.73
C ALA A 33 -12.64 11.72 -12.17
N LEU A 34 -13.40 11.15 -13.13
CA LEU A 34 -13.25 11.48 -14.55
C LEU A 34 -13.44 12.96 -14.90
N ASP A 35 -14.28 13.68 -14.16
CA ASP A 35 -14.61 15.08 -14.44
C ASP A 35 -13.81 16.09 -13.60
N CYS A 36 -12.80 15.63 -12.86
CA CYS A 36 -11.95 16.48 -12.01
C CYS A 36 -10.47 16.17 -12.25
N GLU A 37 -9.79 17.02 -13.02
CA GLU A 37 -8.36 16.84 -13.37
C GLU A 37 -7.46 16.83 -12.13
N ASP A 38 -7.68 17.73 -11.18
CA ASP A 38 -6.94 17.76 -9.92
C ASP A 38 -7.12 16.46 -9.12
N CYS A 39 -8.33 15.92 -9.12
CA CYS A 39 -8.65 14.67 -8.44
C CYS A 39 -7.96 13.48 -9.13
N LYS A 40 -7.91 13.44 -10.47
CA LYS A 40 -7.15 12.42 -11.20
C LYS A 40 -5.67 12.48 -10.86
N ALA A 41 -5.08 13.67 -10.93
CA ALA A 41 -3.66 13.86 -10.61
C ALA A 41 -3.35 13.42 -9.17
N PHE A 42 -4.24 13.72 -8.23
CA PHE A 42 -4.12 13.24 -6.86
C PHE A 42 -4.17 11.70 -6.78
N TRP A 43 -5.12 11.05 -7.44
CA TRP A 43 -5.23 9.59 -7.41
C TRP A 43 -4.08 8.88 -8.13
N GLU A 44 -3.55 9.45 -9.21
CA GLU A 44 -2.34 8.95 -9.88
C GLU A 44 -1.10 9.06 -8.99
N LYS A 45 -0.96 10.17 -8.25
CA LYS A 45 0.10 10.31 -7.25
C LYS A 45 -0.06 9.28 -6.13
N MET A 46 -1.26 9.19 -5.55
CA MET A 46 -1.56 8.23 -4.48
C MET A 46 -1.35 6.78 -4.90
N GLU A 47 -1.59 6.43 -6.16
CA GLU A 47 -1.29 5.11 -6.70
C GLU A 47 0.20 4.79 -6.63
N LYS A 48 1.05 5.71 -7.11
CA LYS A 48 2.52 5.57 -7.07
C LYS A 48 3.04 5.47 -5.64
N ASP A 49 2.61 6.38 -4.77
CA ASP A 49 3.02 6.41 -3.36
C ASP A 49 2.69 5.06 -2.67
N LYS A 50 1.54 4.45 -3.02
CA LYS A 50 1.17 3.14 -2.45
C LYS A 50 1.95 1.97 -3.03
N GLU A 51 2.33 2.01 -4.29
CA GLU A 51 3.24 1.00 -4.86
C GLU A 51 4.61 1.04 -4.19
N GLU A 52 5.13 2.24 -3.92
CA GLU A 52 6.38 2.45 -3.18
C GLU A 52 6.28 1.91 -1.75
N HIS A 53 5.24 2.29 -0.99
CA HIS A 53 5.03 1.77 0.36
C HIS A 53 4.88 0.25 0.41
N ILE A 54 4.19 -0.37 -0.56
CA ILE A 54 4.07 -1.83 -0.64
C ILE A 54 5.44 -2.48 -0.79
N ASN A 55 6.33 -1.90 -1.61
CA ASN A 55 7.68 -2.42 -1.80
C ASN A 55 8.51 -2.27 -0.52
N GLU A 56 8.47 -1.12 0.14
CA GLU A 56 9.15 -0.90 1.41
C GLU A 56 8.68 -1.87 2.51
N LEU A 57 7.37 -2.06 2.64
CA LEU A 57 6.77 -3.00 3.60
C LEU A 57 7.22 -4.44 3.32
N LYS A 58 7.27 -4.86 2.05
CA LYS A 58 7.75 -6.19 1.68
C LYS A 58 9.21 -6.40 2.06
N GLU A 59 10.07 -5.41 1.80
CA GLU A 59 11.49 -5.49 2.15
C GLU A 59 11.70 -5.53 3.68
N LEU A 60 10.93 -4.74 4.45
CA LEU A 60 10.97 -4.77 5.92
C LEU A 60 10.51 -6.10 6.48
N ILE A 61 9.38 -6.63 5.99
CA ILE A 61 8.85 -7.93 6.42
C ILE A 61 9.87 -9.04 6.10
N LYS A 62 10.48 -9.01 4.91
CA LYS A 62 11.48 -10.00 4.51
C LYS A 62 12.70 -9.99 5.44
N LYS A 63 13.21 -8.81 5.82
CA LYS A 63 14.31 -8.69 6.79
C LYS A 63 13.97 -9.37 8.11
N HIS A 64 12.77 -9.14 8.65
CA HIS A 64 12.37 -9.70 9.94
C HIS A 64 12.01 -11.20 9.91
N ILE A 65 11.67 -11.78 8.76
CA ILE A 65 11.35 -13.22 8.63
C ILE A 65 12.58 -14.05 8.26
N CYS A 66 13.56 -13.46 7.57
CA CYS A 66 14.79 -14.14 7.15
C CYS A 66 15.95 -14.00 8.15
N GLU A 67 15.78 -13.27 9.26
CA GLU A 67 16.68 -13.17 10.42
C GLU A 67 16.40 -14.26 11.49
#